data_AF-A0A254NL36-F1
#
_entry.id   AF-A0A254NL36-F1
#
_cell.length_a   1.000
_cell.length_b   1.000
_cell.length_c   1.000
_cell.angle_alpha   90.00
_cell.angle_beta   90.00
_cell.angle_gamma   90.00
#
_symmetry.space_group_name_H-M   'P 1'
#
loop_
_entity.id
_entity.type
_entity.pdbx_description
1 polymer ?
#
loop_
_entity_poly.entity_id
_entity_poly.type
_entity_poly.pdbx_seq_one_letter_code
_entity_poly.pdbx_strand_id
1 'polypeptide(L)'
;MEFDKTTRIATAVGLIAVLLLLPLKIAVGHPGIYYAVVAAAAIWAGFRLTAGKPSDERFYRRWSRKTQTGKWGTLLAESVKSLILLIAIVASGIMLTGISPRQMLTELTPGLRAGTAALLIMFSVVWGFAGVQEKNRRFARLKKRYEA
;
A
#
# COMPACT_ATOMS: atom_id res chain seq x y z
N MET A 1 8.49 -13.57 -16.19
CA MET A 1 8.86 -12.47 -17.09
C MET A 1 9.48 -11.36 -16.27
N GLU A 2 10.80 -11.17 -16.35
CA GLU A 2 11.45 -10.00 -15.77
C GLU A 2 11.15 -8.80 -16.66
N PHE A 3 10.20 -7.94 -16.24
CA PHE A 3 10.00 -6.67 -16.92
C PHE A 3 11.27 -5.84 -16.83
N ASP A 4 11.79 -5.42 -17.99
CA ASP A 4 12.93 -4.52 -18.10
C ASP A 4 12.62 -3.18 -17.39
N LYS A 5 13.66 -2.54 -16.84
CA LYS A 5 13.56 -1.29 -16.07
C LYS A 5 12.87 -0.21 -16.89
N THR A 6 13.17 -0.14 -18.19
CA THR A 6 12.56 0.80 -19.14
C THR A 6 11.06 0.55 -19.28
N THR A 7 10.64 -0.71 -19.41
CA THR A 7 9.21 -1.08 -19.50
C THR A 7 8.48 -0.73 -18.21
N ARG A 8 9.07 -0.98 -17.03
CA ARG A 8 8.44 -0.62 -15.74
C ARG A 8 8.23 0.88 -15.59
N ILE A 9 9.22 1.68 -16.01
CA ILE A 9 9.11 3.14 -15.98
C ILE A 9 8.04 3.60 -16.97
N ALA A 10 8.06 3.10 -18.20
CA ALA A 10 7.06 3.44 -19.22
C ALA A 10 5.63 3.11 -18.76
N THR A 11 5.42 1.93 -18.18
CA THR A 11 4.11 1.53 -17.61
C THR A 11 3.70 2.44 -16.45
N ALA A 12 4.62 2.79 -15.55
CA ALA A 12 4.33 3.68 -14.42
C ALA A 12 3.95 5.09 -14.89
N VAL A 13 4.69 5.66 -15.85
CA VAL A 13 4.37 6.98 -16.43
C VAL A 13 3.03 6.93 -17.17
N GLY A 14 2.78 5.88 -17.96
CA GLY A 14 1.50 5.70 -18.65
C GLY A 14 0.32 5.63 -17.67
N LEU A 15 0.45 4.87 -16.58
CA LEU A 15 -0.55 4.80 -15.52
C LEU A 15 -0.79 6.16 -14.86
N ILE A 16 0.26 6.91 -14.53
CA ILE A 16 0.13 8.24 -13.94
C ILE A 16 -0.58 9.18 -14.92
N ALA A 17 -0.24 9.16 -16.21
CA ALA A 17 -0.89 9.98 -17.22
C ALA A 17 -2.39 9.64 -17.34
N VAL A 18 -2.76 8.36 -17.35
CA VAL A 18 -4.16 7.92 -17.35
C VAL A 18 -4.89 8.43 -16.11
N LEU A 19 -4.27 8.32 -14.92
CA LEU A 19 -4.85 8.84 -13.69
C LEU A 19 -5.04 10.36 -13.76
N LEU A 20 -4.04 11.11 -14.21
CA LEU A 20 -4.15 12.57 -14.33
C LEU A 20 -5.29 13.02 -15.27
N LEU A 21 -5.59 12.24 -16.31
CA LEU A 21 -6.65 12.54 -17.28
C LEU A 21 -8.03 12.02 -16.85
N LEU A 22 -8.10 11.14 -15.85
CA LEU A 22 -9.34 10.50 -15.42
C LEU A 22 -10.43 11.50 -14.97
N PRO A 23 -10.12 12.57 -14.22
CA PRO A 23 -11.12 13.58 -13.83
C PRO A 23 -11.71 14.37 -15.00
N LEU A 24 -11.12 14.31 -16.20
CA LEU A 24 -11.70 14.94 -17.41
C LEU A 24 -12.87 14.12 -17.98
N LYS A 25 -12.99 12.85 -17.59
CA LYS A 25 -14.03 11.93 -18.08
C LYS A 25 -15.03 11.55 -16.99
N ILE A 26 -14.66 11.64 -15.72
CA ILE A 26 -15.48 11.23 -14.59
C ILE A 26 -15.55 12.40 -13.61
N ALA A 27 -16.77 12.72 -13.16
CA ALA A 27 -16.96 13.72 -12.12
C ALA A 27 -16.36 13.21 -10.80
N VAL A 28 -15.27 13.86 -10.37
CA VAL A 28 -14.62 13.59 -9.09
C VAL A 28 -15.08 14.64 -8.09
N GLY A 29 -15.62 14.22 -6.95
CA GLY A 29 -16.19 15.14 -5.96
C GLY A 29 -15.17 16.11 -5.36
N HIS A 30 -13.91 15.68 -5.23
CA HIS A 30 -12.81 16.50 -4.71
C HIS A 30 -11.56 16.40 -5.60
N PRO A 31 -11.50 17.16 -6.72
CA PRO A 31 -10.40 17.07 -7.69
C PRO A 31 -9.04 17.45 -7.08
N GLY A 32 -8.99 18.39 -6.13
CA GLY A 32 -7.75 18.73 -5.43
C GLY A 32 -7.16 17.57 -4.62
N ILE A 33 -8.00 16.83 -3.89
CA ILE A 33 -7.58 15.65 -3.12
C ILE A 33 -7.12 14.55 -4.07
N TYR A 34 -7.83 14.35 -5.18
CA TYR A 34 -7.46 13.41 -6.22
C TYR A 34 -6.04 13.65 -6.72
N TYR A 35 -5.74 14.88 -7.17
CA TYR A 35 -4.41 15.21 -7.68
C TYR A 35 -3.32 15.10 -6.61
N ALA A 36 -3.62 15.42 -5.35
CA ALA A 36 -2.68 15.23 -4.24
C ALA A 36 -2.32 13.73 -4.03
N VAL A 37 -3.32 12.85 -4.10
CA VAL A 37 -3.10 11.39 -3.99
C VAL A 37 -2.30 10.87 -5.19
N VAL A 38 -2.64 11.30 -6.41
CA VAL A 38 -1.90 10.91 -7.63
C VAL A 38 -0.45 11.38 -7.56
N ALA A 39 -0.21 12.62 -7.11
CA ALA A 39 1.14 13.15 -6.92
C ALA A 39 1.93 12.36 -5.88
N ALA A 40 1.33 12.05 -4.72
CA ALA A 40 1.97 11.24 -3.69
C ALA A 40 2.32 9.83 -4.19
N ALA A 41 1.43 9.20 -4.96
CA ALA A 41 1.66 7.89 -5.57
C ALA A 41 2.79 7.93 -6.61
N ALA A 42 2.84 8.98 -7.44
CA ALA A 42 3.90 9.20 -8.42
C ALA A 42 5.27 9.37 -7.75
N ILE A 43 5.35 10.20 -6.71
CA ILE A 43 6.58 10.40 -5.92
C ILE A 43 7.02 9.07 -5.29
N TRP A 44 6.09 8.33 -4.66
CA TRP A 44 6.37 7.04 -4.03
C TRP A 44 6.88 6.00 -5.03
N ALA A 45 6.25 5.92 -6.21
CA ALA A 45 6.68 5.05 -7.30
C ALA A 45 8.09 5.43 -7.80
N GLY A 46 8.36 6.72 -7.97
CA GLY A 46 9.68 7.25 -8.35
C GLY A 46 10.77 6.84 -7.34
N PHE A 47 10.51 6.98 -6.04
CA PHE A 47 11.44 6.50 -5.00
C PHE A 47 11.64 4.98 -5.07
N ARG A 48 10.58 4.19 -5.28
CA ARG A 48 10.67 2.72 -5.39
C ARG A 48 11.49 2.27 -6.59
N LEU A 49 11.41 2.99 -7.71
CA LEU A 49 12.12 2.68 -8.95
C LEU A 49 13.60 3.09 -8.92
N THR A 50 13.95 4.11 -8.11
CA THR A 50 15.30 4.67 -8.02
C THR A 50 16.08 4.23 -6.78
N ALA A 51 15.41 3.75 -5.73
CA ALA A 51 16.07 3.31 -4.50
C ALA A 51 16.93 2.05 -4.71
N GLY A 52 18.24 2.23 -4.86
CA GLY A 52 19.25 1.16 -4.93
C GLY A 52 19.66 0.55 -3.57
N LYS A 53 20.84 -0.11 -3.56
CA LYS A 53 21.47 -0.89 -2.46
C LYS A 53 21.37 -0.32 -1.02
N PRO A 54 21.40 1.02 -0.75
CA PRO A 54 21.26 1.56 0.61
C PRO A 54 19.90 1.30 1.27
N SER A 55 18.88 0.94 0.49
CA SER A 55 17.57 0.49 0.97
C SER A 55 17.63 -0.93 1.54
N ASP A 56 18.44 -1.80 0.93
CA ASP A 56 18.54 -3.21 1.28
C ASP A 56 19.24 -3.42 2.63
N GLU A 57 20.32 -2.69 2.89
CA GLU A 57 21.05 -2.81 4.16
C GLU A 57 20.22 -2.30 5.35
N ARG A 58 19.57 -1.14 5.18
CA ARG A 58 18.64 -0.58 6.18
C ARG A 58 17.46 -1.53 6.40
N PHE A 59 16.92 -2.11 5.34
CA PHE A 59 15.89 -3.14 5.44
C PHE A 59 16.41 -4.37 6.20
N TYR A 60 17.60 -4.88 5.86
CA TYR A 60 18.19 -6.06 6.49
C TYR A 60 18.37 -5.87 8.00
N ARG A 61 19.02 -4.79 8.43
CA ARG A 61 19.21 -4.50 9.87
C ARG A 61 17.88 -4.36 10.60
N ARG A 62 16.91 -3.64 10.02
CA ARG A 62 15.59 -3.44 10.64
C ARG A 62 14.78 -4.73 10.71
N TRP A 63 14.80 -5.53 9.65
CA TRP A 63 14.06 -6.78 9.58
C TRP A 63 14.68 -7.86 10.48
N SER A 64 16.01 -7.92 10.57
CA SER A 64 16.74 -8.80 11.49
C SER A 64 16.32 -8.58 12.95
N ARG A 65 16.17 -7.31 13.37
CA ARG A 65 15.66 -6.98 14.72
C ARG A 65 14.20 -7.38 14.91
N LYS A 66 13.36 -7.20 13.89
CA LYS A 66 11.94 -7.61 13.93
C LYS A 66 11.75 -9.12 14.02
N THR A 67 12.59 -9.91 13.35
CA THR A 67 12.52 -11.37 13.43
C THR A 67 12.83 -11.92 14.83
N GLN A 68 13.56 -11.17 15.65
CA GLN A 68 13.83 -11.54 17.06
C GLN A 68 12.62 -11.33 17.98
N THR A 69 11.64 -10.50 17.59
CA THR A 69 10.46 -10.15 18.41
C THR A 69 9.33 -11.19 18.32
N GLY A 70 9.57 -12.32 17.66
CA GLY A 70 8.61 -13.41 17.50
C GLY A 70 7.70 -13.29 16.27
N LYS A 71 7.27 -14.45 15.76
CA LYS A 71 6.48 -14.56 14.51
C LYS A 71 5.13 -13.84 14.60
N TRP A 72 4.42 -14.02 15.71
CA TRP A 72 3.08 -13.45 15.92
C TRP A 72 3.09 -11.92 16.06
N GLY A 73 4.05 -11.36 16.82
CA GLY A 73 4.18 -9.92 16.97
C GLY A 73 4.51 -9.21 15.64
N THR A 74 5.38 -9.83 14.83
CA THR A 74 5.71 -9.29 13.50
C THR A 74 4.49 -9.32 12.56
N LEU A 75 3.75 -10.43 12.56
CA LEU A 75 2.53 -10.57 11.78
C LEU A 75 1.50 -9.52 12.17
N LEU A 76 1.19 -9.41 13.46
CA LEU A 76 0.18 -8.47 13.96
C LEU A 76 0.54 -7.03 13.62
N ALA A 77 1.81 -6.65 13.76
CA ALA A 77 2.29 -5.32 13.38
C ALA A 77 2.15 -5.03 11.87
N GLU A 78 2.33 -6.03 11.00
CA GLU A 78 2.13 -5.85 9.55
C GLU A 78 0.65 -5.91 9.14
N SER A 79 -0.18 -6.68 9.83
CA SER A 79 -1.64 -6.66 9.66
C SER A 79 -2.23 -5.31 10.06
N VAL A 80 -1.82 -4.73 11.19
CA VAL A 80 -2.27 -3.38 11.62
C VAL A 80 -1.87 -2.32 10.61
N LYS A 81 -0.64 -2.35 10.09
CA LYS A 81 -0.23 -1.43 9.02
C LYS A 81 -1.07 -1.59 7.76
N SER A 82 -1.36 -2.84 7.39
CA SER A 82 -2.21 -3.14 6.23
C SER A 82 -3.63 -2.63 6.45
N LEU A 83 -4.15 -2.73 7.68
CA LEU A 83 -5.46 -2.21 8.05
C LEU A 83 -5.51 -0.69 7.91
N ILE A 84 -4.52 0.02 8.48
CA ILE A 84 -4.42 1.49 8.35
C ILE A 84 -4.38 1.91 6.88
N LEU A 85 -3.58 1.21 6.06
CA LEU A 85 -3.50 1.46 4.63
C LEU A 85 -4.83 1.23 3.92
N LEU A 86 -5.51 0.12 4.21
CA LEU A 86 -6.83 -0.18 3.63
C LEU A 86 -7.87 0.85 4.03
N ILE A 87 -7.90 1.27 5.30
CA ILE A 87 -8.77 2.35 5.78
C ILE A 87 -8.48 3.64 5.01
N ALA A 88 -7.21 4.00 4.83
CA ALA A 88 -6.84 5.19 4.06
C ALA A 88 -7.26 5.11 2.59
N ILE A 89 -7.10 3.94 1.95
CA ILE A 89 -7.52 3.71 0.56
C ILE A 89 -9.04 3.83 0.43
N VAL A 90 -9.80 3.16 1.30
CA VAL A 90 -11.26 3.19 1.27
C VAL A 90 -11.78 4.60 1.58
N ALA A 91 -11.25 5.25 2.61
CA ALA A 91 -11.62 6.62 2.95
C ALA A 91 -11.34 7.59 1.78
N SER A 92 -10.17 7.45 1.14
CA SER A 92 -9.82 8.26 -0.03
C SER A 92 -10.78 7.99 -1.18
N GLY A 93 -11.07 6.72 -1.49
CA GLY A 93 -12.03 6.34 -2.53
C GLY A 93 -13.43 6.92 -2.31
N ILE A 94 -13.90 6.93 -1.06
CA ILE A 94 -15.18 7.55 -0.68
C ILE A 94 -15.12 9.07 -0.87
N MET A 95 -14.03 9.73 -0.45
CA MET A 95 -13.88 11.16 -0.68
C MET A 95 -13.87 11.52 -2.17
N LEU A 96 -13.41 10.63 -3.05
CA LEU A 96 -13.48 10.86 -4.50
C LEU A 96 -14.91 10.89 -5.05
N THR A 97 -15.88 10.27 -4.37
CA THR A 97 -17.30 10.35 -4.75
C THR A 97 -17.98 11.63 -4.23
N GLY A 98 -17.26 12.45 -3.46
CA GLY A 98 -17.80 13.68 -2.85
C GLY A 98 -18.55 13.45 -1.54
N ILE A 99 -18.59 12.21 -1.04
CA ILE A 99 -19.18 11.86 0.25
C ILE A 99 -18.06 11.81 1.30
N SER A 100 -18.31 12.30 2.52
CA SER A 100 -17.35 12.12 3.60
C SER A 100 -17.39 10.68 4.14
N PRO A 101 -16.25 10.08 4.56
CA PRO A 101 -16.25 8.74 5.14
C PRO A 101 -17.18 8.60 6.35
N ARG A 102 -17.35 9.68 7.12
CA ARG A 102 -18.28 9.73 8.26
C ARG A 102 -19.74 9.64 7.80
N GLN A 103 -20.12 10.38 6.75
CA GLN A 103 -21.47 10.32 6.20
C GLN A 103 -21.81 8.93 5.67
N MET A 104 -20.89 8.30 4.94
CA MET A 104 -21.10 6.93 4.46
C MET A 104 -21.31 5.96 5.62
N LEU A 105 -20.52 6.06 6.68
CA LEU A 105 -20.70 5.20 7.87
C LEU A 105 -22.04 5.42 8.56
N THR A 106 -22.58 6.64 8.58
CA THR A 106 -23.89 6.92 9.18
C THR A 106 -25.05 6.44 8.32
N GLU A 107 -24.90 6.39 7.00
CA GLU A 107 -25.92 5.90 6.06
C GLU A 107 -26.01 4.36 6.03
N LEU A 108 -24.93 3.66 6.38
CA LEU A 108 -24.92 2.21 6.45
C LEU A 108 -25.74 1.69 7.64
N THR A 109 -26.51 0.62 7.40
CA THR A 109 -27.16 -0.13 8.48
C THR A 109 -26.10 -0.70 9.44
N PRO A 110 -26.42 -0.91 10.74
CA PRO A 110 -25.46 -1.45 11.70
C PRO A 110 -24.82 -2.77 11.23
N GLY A 111 -25.60 -3.64 10.58
CA GLY A 111 -25.11 -4.90 10.00
C GLY A 111 -24.09 -4.69 8.89
N LEU A 112 -24.33 -3.75 7.96
CA LEU A 112 -23.39 -3.43 6.89
C LEU A 112 -22.11 -2.76 7.40
N ARG A 113 -22.21 -1.91 8.43
CA ARG A 113 -21.03 -1.35 9.11
C ARG A 113 -20.16 -2.44 9.71
N ALA A 114 -20.77 -3.35 10.47
CA ALA A 114 -20.06 -4.48 11.08
C ALA A 114 -19.45 -5.39 10.01
N GLY A 115 -20.19 -5.70 8.94
CA GLY A 115 -19.69 -6.49 7.81
C GLY A 115 -18.50 -5.84 7.11
N THR A 116 -18.57 -4.53 6.86
CA THR A 116 -17.47 -3.77 6.23
C THR A 116 -16.23 -3.78 7.12
N ALA A 117 -16.39 -3.56 8.43
CA ALA A 117 -15.28 -3.62 9.38
C ALA A 117 -14.66 -5.03 9.44
N ALA A 118 -15.48 -6.09 9.48
CA ALA A 118 -15.01 -7.46 9.47
C ALA A 118 -14.22 -7.80 8.21
N LEU A 119 -14.70 -7.36 7.03
CA LEU A 119 -13.99 -7.53 5.77
C LEU A 119 -12.64 -6.80 5.76
N LEU A 120 -12.60 -5.54 6.21
CA LEU A 120 -11.35 -4.79 6.29
C LEU A 120 -10.33 -5.47 7.20
N ILE A 121 -10.77 -5.94 8.37
CA ILE A 121 -9.92 -6.69 9.29
C ILE A 121 -9.41 -7.98 8.62
N MET A 122 -10.30 -8.77 8.02
CA MET A 122 -9.94 -10.02 7.34
C MET A 122 -8.91 -9.77 6.23
N PHE A 123 -9.18 -8.82 5.33
CA PHE A 123 -8.25 -8.46 4.25
C PHE A 123 -6.92 -7.94 4.79
N SER A 124 -6.93 -7.15 5.86
CA SER A 124 -5.71 -6.66 6.49
C SER A 124 -4.81 -7.77 7.01
N VAL A 125 -5.41 -8.83 7.56
CA VAL A 125 -4.66 -9.99 8.06
C VAL A 125 -4.06 -10.76 6.90
N VAL A 126 -4.83 -11.05 5.86
CA VAL A 126 -4.36 -11.74 4.65
C VAL A 126 -3.21 -10.95 4.01
N TRP A 127 -3.37 -9.64 3.86
CA TRP A 127 -2.33 -8.77 3.32
C TRP A 127 -1.09 -8.70 4.23
N GLY A 128 -1.29 -8.67 5.55
CA GLY A 128 -0.23 -8.75 6.54
C GLY A 128 0.61 -10.02 6.39
N PHE A 129 -0.04 -11.17 6.24
CA PHE A 129 0.62 -12.46 5.97
C PHE A 129 1.43 -12.42 4.67
N ALA A 130 0.83 -11.96 3.56
CA ALA A 130 1.51 -11.84 2.28
C ALA A 130 2.74 -10.93 2.38
N GLY A 131 2.59 -9.78 3.05
CA GLY A 131 3.68 -8.83 3.27
C GLY A 131 4.82 -9.39 4.13
N VAL A 132 4.50 -10.20 5.16
CA VAL A 132 5.52 -10.91 5.96
C VAL A 132 6.25 -11.94 5.10
N GLN A 133 5.53 -12.73 4.28
CA GLN A 133 6.16 -13.70 3.39
C GLN A 133 7.10 -13.03 2.37
N GLU A 134 6.67 -11.93 1.74
CA GLU A 134 7.49 -11.20 0.77
C GLU A 134 8.76 -10.64 1.43
N LYS A 135 8.64 -10.05 2.63
CA LYS A 135 9.77 -9.52 3.39
C LYS A 135 10.72 -10.62 3.85
N ASN A 136 10.21 -11.78 4.26
CA ASN A 136 11.05 -12.93 4.60
C ASN A 136 11.82 -13.47 3.38
N ARG A 137 11.18 -13.53 2.20
CA ARG A 137 11.88 -13.88 0.94
C ARG A 137 12.97 -12.86 0.62
N ARG A 138 12.69 -11.55 0.74
CA ARG A 138 13.70 -10.50 0.55
C ARG A 138 14.84 -10.64 1.55
N PHE A 139 14.53 -10.89 2.81
CA PHE A 139 15.52 -11.08 3.87
C PHE A 139 16.42 -12.29 3.60
N ALA A 140 15.86 -13.44 3.20
CA ALA A 140 16.63 -14.63 2.85
C ALA A 140 17.60 -14.38 1.68
N ARG A 141 17.18 -13.61 0.66
CA ARG A 141 18.06 -13.20 -0.45
C ARG A 141 19.19 -12.29 0.01
N LEU A 142 18.91 -11.35 0.92
CA LEU A 142 19.91 -10.42 1.44
C LEU A 142 20.87 -11.09 2.43
N LYS A 143 20.39 -12.02 3.25
CA LYS A 143 21.22 -12.82 4.17
C LYS A 143 22.37 -13.51 3.42
N LYS A 144 22.07 -14.16 2.29
CA LYS A 144 23.08 -14.77 1.41
C LYS A 144 24.13 -13.79 0.85
N ARG A 145 23.83 -12.49 0.82
CA ARG A 145 24.72 -11.45 0.26
C ARG A 145 25.58 -10.77 1.33
N TYR A 146 25.11 -10.74 2.57
CA TYR A 146 25.79 -10.09 3.70
C TYR A 146 26.54 -11.07 4.61
N GLU A 147 26.24 -12.37 4.52
CA GLU A 147 26.90 -13.45 5.30
C GLU A 147 27.75 -14.40 4.43
N ALA A 148 27.85 -14.14 3.12
CA ALA A 148 28.80 -14.81 2.21
C ALA A 148 30.01 -13.91 1.98
#